data_AF-A0A968KI52-F1
#
_entry.id   AF-A0A968KI52-F1
#
_cell.length_a   1.000
_cell.length_b   1.000
_cell.length_c   1.000
_cell.angle_alpha   90.00
_cell.angle_beta   90.00
_cell.angle_gamma   90.00
#
_symmetry.space_group_name_H-M   'P 1'
#
loop_
_entity.id
_entity.type
_entity.pdbx_description
1 polymer ?
#
loop_
_entity_poly.entity_id
_entity_poly.type
_entity_poly.pdbx_seq_one_letter_code
_entity_poly.pdbx_strand_id
1 'polypeptide(L)' 'MATDYGSVTSHTALLAKALEIPAVVALREATPNLRQGDPILIDGTRGILILNPNEEDLAQYQRFADERKTIE' A
#
# COMPACT_ATOMS: atom_id res chain seq x y z
N MET A 1 3.89 -3.61 2.13
CA MET A 1 3.48 -5.00 1.80
C MET A 1 2.06 -4.99 1.23
N ALA A 2 1.76 -5.86 0.26
CA ALA A 2 0.42 -6.03 -0.29
C ALA A 2 0.08 -7.53 -0.39
N THR A 3 -1.16 -7.93 -0.09
CA THR A 3 -1.63 -9.33 -0.24
C THR A 3 -3.11 -9.40 -0.61
N ASP A 4 -3.45 -10.31 -1.53
CA ASP A 4 -4.84 -10.59 -1.93
C ASP A 4 -5.66 -11.25 -0.83
N TYR A 5 -4.98 -12.03 0.03
CA TYR A 5 -5.60 -12.77 1.12
C TYR A 5 -5.21 -12.21 2.47
N GLY A 6 -6.12 -12.31 3.44
CA GLY A 6 -5.91 -11.91 4.82
C GLY A 6 -7.03 -11.02 5.34
N SER A 7 -6.87 -10.58 6.58
CA SER A 7 -7.72 -9.60 7.25
C SER A 7 -6.85 -8.60 7.99
N VAL A 8 -7.45 -7.49 8.42
CA VAL A 8 -6.76 -6.46 9.23
C VAL A 8 -6.21 -7.00 10.56
N THR A 9 -6.71 -8.15 11.03
CA THR A 9 -6.26 -8.86 12.24
C THR A 9 -5.41 -10.10 11.95
N SER A 10 -5.09 -10.38 10.68
CA SER A 10 -4.32 -11.55 10.30
C SER A 10 -2.86 -11.45 10.75
N HIS A 11 -2.19 -12.61 10.87
CA HIS A 11 -0.75 -12.69 11.17
C HIS A 11 0.08 -11.78 10.25
N THR A 12 -0.27 -11.72 8.96
CA THR A 12 0.41 -10.88 7.97
C THR A 12 0.27 -9.39 8.26
N ALA A 13 -0.93 -8.94 8.64
CA ALA A 13 -1.17 -7.54 9.02
C ALA A 13 -0.41 -7.17 10.31
N LEU A 14 -0.39 -8.07 11.29
CA LEU A 14 0.34 -7.86 12.54
C LEU A 14 1.86 -7.81 12.31
N LEU A 15 2.38 -8.68 11.45
CA LEU A 15 3.79 -8.69 11.04
C LEU A 15 4.22 -7.39 10.37
N ALA A 16 3.43 -6.89 9.42
CA ALA A 16 3.72 -5.62 8.78
C ALA A 16 3.77 -4.45 9.77
N LYS A 17 2.85 -4.45 10.75
CA LYS A 17 2.86 -3.47 11.84
C LYS A 17 4.10 -3.59 12.72
N ALA A 18 4.51 -4.80 13.08
CA ALA A 18 5.72 -5.03 13.88
C ALA A 18 7.01 -4.65 13.13
N LEU A 19 6.99 -4.73 11.80
CA LEU A 19 8.08 -4.29 10.92
C LEU A 19 8.01 -2.80 10.57
N GLU A 20 7.03 -2.07 11.08
CA GLU A 20 6.80 -0.64 10.79
C GLU A 20 6.72 -0.32 9.29
N ILE A 21 6.23 -1.28 8.48
CA ILE A 21 6.04 -1.08 7.05
C ILE A 21 4.54 -0.90 6.73
N PRO A 22 4.19 -0.02 5.78
CA PRO A 22 2.81 0.13 5.33
C PRO A 22 2.32 -1.17 4.69
N ALA A 23 1.11 -1.61 5.02
CA ALA A 23 0.52 -2.81 4.45
C ALA A 23 -0.94 -2.65 4.03
N VAL A 24 -1.27 -3.30 2.92
CA VAL A 24 -2.65 -3.45 2.42
C VAL A 24 -2.95 -4.94 2.28
N VAL A 25 -4.05 -5.38 2.86
CA VAL A 25 -4.47 -6.79 2.87
C VAL A 25 -5.86 -6.92 2.26
N ALA A 26 -6.25 -8.13 1.88
CA ALA A 26 -7.56 -8.43 1.30
C ALA A 26 -7.82 -7.72 -0.05
N LEU A 27 -6.78 -7.56 -0.88
CA LEU A 27 -6.87 -6.95 -2.22
C LEU A 27 -7.66 -7.78 -3.25
N ARG A 28 -8.05 -9.01 -2.87
CA ARG A 28 -8.83 -9.98 -3.66
C ARG A 28 -8.14 -10.49 -4.92
N GLU A 29 -7.92 -9.63 -5.91
CA GLU A 29 -7.40 -10.01 -7.23
C GLU A 29 -6.40 -8.97 -7.78
N ALA A 30 -5.57 -8.38 -6.92
CA ALA A 30 -4.52 -7.49 -7.37
C ALA A 30 -3.37 -8.27 -8.04
N THR A 31 -3.01 -9.44 -7.52
CA THR A 31 -1.84 -10.20 -7.99
C THR A 31 -1.94 -10.66 -9.46
N PRO A 32 -3.10 -11.12 -9.99
CA PRO A 32 -3.24 -11.47 -11.40
C PRO A 32 -2.98 -10.32 -12.39
N ASN A 33 -3.18 -9.08 -11.94
CA ASN A 33 -2.99 -7.88 -12.75
C ASN A 33 -1.56 -7.31 -12.64
N LEU A 34 -0.71 -7.93 -11.84
CA LEU A 34 0.64 -7.50 -11.55
C LEU A 34 1.68 -8.35 -12.27
N ARG A 35 2.68 -7.69 -12.84
CA ARG A 35 3.90 -8.34 -13.33
C ARG A 35 5.08 -7.95 -12.45
N GLN A 36 6.06 -8.84 -12.41
CA GLN A 36 7.30 -8.55 -11.70
C GLN A 36 7.98 -7.33 -12.32
N GLY A 37 8.29 -6.34 -11.49
CA GLY A 37 8.91 -5.08 -11.92
C GLY A 37 7.92 -3.95 -12.22
N ASP A 38 6.61 -4.22 -12.18
CA ASP A 38 5.62 -3.15 -12.34
C ASP A 38 5.71 -2.14 -11.19
N PRO A 39 5.73 -0.83 -11.47
CA PRO A 39 5.64 0.18 -10.44
C PRO A 39 4.26 0.12 -9.78
N ILE A 40 4.27 0.13 -8.46
CA ILE A 40 3.06 0.13 -7.64
C ILE A 40 3.14 1.20 -6.56
N LEU A 41 1.99 1.76 -6.23
CA LEU A 41 1.84 2.65 -5.08
C LEU A 41 0.92 2.00 -4.06
N ILE A 42 1.36 1.96 -2.80
CA ILE A 42 0.64 1.35 -1.68
C ILE A 42 0.23 2.44 -0.70
N ASP A 43 -1.08 2.56 -0.45
CA ASP A 43 -1.64 3.35 0.64
C ASP A 43 -2.19 2.43 1.74
N GLY A 44 -1.35 2.16 2.74
CA GLY A 44 -1.73 1.35 3.90
C GLY A 44 -2.78 2.00 4.81
N THR A 45 -3.04 3.31 4.68
CA THR A 45 -4.03 4.01 5.52
C THR A 45 -5.43 3.91 4.94
N ARG A 46 -5.56 4.09 3.63
CA ARG A 46 -6.84 3.97 2.93
C ARG A 46 -7.11 2.57 2.41
N GLY A 47 -6.13 1.67 2.48
CA GLY A 47 -6.25 0.31 1.94
C GLY A 47 -6.25 0.28 0.42
N ILE A 48 -5.55 1.21 -0.23
CA ILE A 48 -5.55 1.38 -1.69
C ILE A 48 -4.23 0.86 -2.27
N LEU A 49 -4.32 0.18 -3.41
CA LEU A 49 -3.18 -0.18 -4.27
C LEU A 49 -3.41 0.42 -5.65
N ILE A 50 -2.46 1.19 -6.16
CA ILE A 50 -2.48 1.72 -7.53
C ILE A 50 -1.41 0.99 -8.34
N LEU A 51 -1.83 0.43 -9.47
CA LEU A 51 -0.98 -0.25 -10.44
C LEU A 51 -0.54 0.75 -11.50
N ASN A 52 0.75 0.77 -11.86
CA ASN A 52 1.30 1.69 -12.84
C ASN A 52 0.90 3.16 -12.57
N PRO A 53 1.21 3.70 -11.37
CA PRO A 53 0.86 5.08 -11.04
C PRO A 53 1.53 6.05 -12.01
N ASN A 54 0.79 7.08 -12.39
CA ASN A 54 1.33 8.15 -13.23
C ASN A 54 1.99 9.25 -12.37
N GLU A 55 2.58 10.26 -13.00
CA GLU A 55 3.27 11.35 -12.29
C GLU A 55 2.32 12.17 -11.40
N GLU A 56 1.04 12.31 -11.77
CA GLU A 56 0.04 13.01 -10.97
C GLU A 56 -0.30 12.24 -9.69
N ASP A 57 -0.48 10.92 -9.79
CA ASP A 57 -0.67 10.03 -8.65
C ASP A 57 0.50 10.15 -7.67
N LEU A 58 1.73 10.08 -8.18
CA LEU A 58 2.95 10.20 -7.38
C LEU A 58 3.04 11.56 -6.69
N ALA A 59 2.83 12.66 -7.42
CA ALA A 59 2.89 14.02 -6.88
C ALA A 59 1.80 14.30 -5.84
N GLN A 60 0.60 13.76 -6.03
CA GLN A 60 -0.48 13.86 -5.06
C GLN A 60 -0.15 13.10 -3.77
N TYR A 61 0.33 11.87 -3.90
CA TYR A 61 0.68 11.04 -2.76
C TYR A 61 1.91 11.51 -2.00
N GLN A 62 2.87 12.10 -2.70
CA GLN A 62 4.05 12.68 -2.06
C GLN A 62 3.67 13.86 -1.15
N ARG A 63 2.74 14.72 -1.61
CA ARG A 63 2.16 15.79 -0.77
C ARG A 63 1.47 15.25 0.49
N PHE A 64 0.64 14.21 0.34
CA PHE A 64 -0.01 13.59 1.50
C PHE A 64 0.98 12.94 2.47
N ALA A 65 2.07 12.35 1.98
CA ALA A 65 3.10 11.77 2.82
C ALA A 65 3.87 12.84 3.61
N ASP A 66 4.19 13.97 2.97
CA ASP A 66 4.91 15.09 3.60
C ASP A 66 4.04 15.84 4.62
N GLU A 67 2.76 16.04 4.33
CA GLU A 67 1.80 16.63 5.28
C GLU A 67 1.70 15.78 6.56
N ARG A 68 1.72 14.45 6.44
CA ARG A 68 1.63 13.57 7.63
C ARG A 68 2.89 13.52 8.46
N LYS A 69 4.08 13.60 7.85
CA LYS A 69 5.35 13.71 8.60
C LYS A 69 5.44 14.98 9.44
N THR A 70 4.64 16.00 9.13
CA THR A 70 4.63 17.28 9.85
C THR A 70 3.72 17.24 11.09
N ILE A 71 2.87 16.21 11.22
CA ILE A 71 1.86 16.10 12.28
C ILE A 71 2.26 15.06 13.35
N GLU A 72 3.24 14.20 13.07
CA GLU A 72 3.82 13.22 14.02
C GLU A 72 5.01 13.80 14.81
#